data_AF-A0A4Q3I676-F1
#
_entry.id   AF-A0A4Q3I676-F1
#
_cell.length_a   1.000
_cell.length_b   1.000
_cell.length_c   1.000
_cell.angle_alpha   90.00
_cell.angle_beta   90.00
_cell.angle_gamma   90.00
#
_symmetry.space_group_name_H-M   'P 1'
#
loop_
_entity.id
_entity.type
_entity.pdbx_description
1 polymer ?
#
loop_
_entity_poly.entity_id
_entity_poly.type
_entity_poly.pdbx_seq_one_letter_code
_entity_poly.pdbx_strand_id
1 'polypeptide(L)'
;MGQPQQVTHLSFIRRTRDLGFIMEAVRALLDLSEQRERTCADVDALAARHLVEVTRKIADLTALPRQLSSAILTCDGGAISECRILEAFAAAD
;
A
#
# COMPACT_ATOMS: atom_id res chain seq x y z
N MET A 1 7.40 5.18 32.33
CA MET A 1 8.49 5.91 31.64
C MET A 1 9.25 4.89 30.82
N GLY A 2 9.15 4.93 29.49
CA GLY A 2 9.80 3.94 28.61
C GLY A 2 11.27 4.28 28.37
N GLN A 3 12.15 3.27 28.39
CA GLN A 3 13.59 3.44 28.16
C GLN A 3 13.88 3.97 26.73
N PRO A 4 14.94 4.78 26.53
CA PRO A 4 15.25 5.37 25.23
C PRO A 4 15.44 4.34 24.10
N GLN A 5 15.90 3.14 24.43
CA GLN A 5 16.05 2.01 23.48
C GLN A 5 14.69 1.51 22.96
N GLN A 6 13.66 1.46 23.82
CA GLN A 6 12.30 1.06 23.43
C GLN A 6 11.60 2.12 22.57
N VAL A 7 11.90 3.40 22.81
CA VAL A 7 11.37 4.51 21.99
C VAL A 7 11.89 4.43 20.55
N THR A 8 13.14 4.01 20.36
CA THR A 8 13.72 3.77 19.02
C THR A 8 13.01 2.64 18.29
N HIS A 9 12.72 1.51 18.96
CA HIS A 9 11.98 0.38 18.34
C HIS A 9 10.54 0.76 17.98
N LEU A 10 9.80 1.41 18.88
CA LEU A 10 8.43 1.84 18.58
C LEU A 10 8.39 2.85 17.43
N SER A 11 9.36 3.76 17.36
CA SER A 11 9.49 4.71 16.26
C SER A 11 9.80 4.01 14.93
N PHE A 12 10.62 2.96 14.96
CA PHE A 12 10.92 2.14 13.79
C PHE A 12 9.69 1.38 13.28
N ILE A 13 8.97 0.71 14.18
CA ILE A 13 7.73 0.00 13.87
C ILE A 13 6.70 0.97 13.28
N ARG A 14 6.53 2.14 13.89
CA ARG A 14 5.61 3.15 13.37
C ARG A 14 5.98 3.59 11.96
N ARG A 15 7.25 3.97 11.73
CA ARG A 15 7.70 4.42 10.39
C ARG A 15 7.54 3.35 9.32
N THR A 16 7.89 2.10 9.62
CA THR A 16 7.75 1.00 8.66
C THR A 16 6.27 0.72 8.34
N ARG A 17 5.38 0.84 9.32
CA ARG A 17 3.92 0.79 9.07
C ARG A 17 3.41 1.99 8.26
N ASP A 18 3.91 3.19 8.53
CA ASP A 18 3.55 4.40 7.76
C ASP A 18 3.99 4.28 6.29
N LEU A 19 5.06 3.54 6.02
CA LEU A 19 5.52 3.19 4.66
C LEU A 19 4.72 2.05 4.01
N GLY A 20 3.72 1.49 4.71
CA GLY A 20 2.85 0.46 4.18
C GLY A 20 3.39 -0.96 4.25
N PHE A 21 4.50 -1.20 4.95
CA PHE A 21 4.98 -2.58 5.18
C PHE A 21 3.95 -3.35 6.03
N ILE A 22 3.69 -4.60 5.64
CA ILE A 22 2.86 -5.51 6.43
C ILE A 22 3.57 -5.94 7.71
N MET A 23 2.80 -6.37 8.71
CA MET A 23 3.35 -6.72 10.03
C MET A 23 4.44 -7.79 10.00
N GLU A 24 4.39 -8.72 9.05
CA GLU A 24 5.43 -9.73 8.85
C GLU A 24 6.77 -9.09 8.42
N ALA A 25 6.74 -8.21 7.41
CA ALA A 25 7.92 -7.48 6.96
C ALA A 25 8.46 -6.52 8.03
N VAL A 26 7.57 -5.89 8.81
CA VAL A 26 7.97 -5.02 9.94
C VAL A 26 8.75 -5.81 10.99
N ARG A 27 8.31 -7.03 11.33
CA ARG A 27 9.04 -7.91 12.27
C ARG A 27 10.39 -8.31 11.71
N ALA A 28 10.44 -8.75 10.45
CA ALA A 28 11.69 -9.11 9.81
C ALA A 28 12.68 -7.93 9.82
N LEU A 29 12.23 -6.74 9.43
CA LEU A 29 13.06 -5.53 9.46
C LEU A 29 13.54 -5.16 10.87
N LEU A 30 12.72 -5.39 11.90
CA LEU A 30 13.10 -5.17 13.29
C LEU A 30 14.20 -6.16 13.72
N ASP A 31 14.01 -7.46 13.46
CA ASP A 31 14.99 -8.50 13.78
C ASP A 31 16.34 -8.25 13.08
N LEU A 32 16.28 -7.79 11.83
CA LEU A 32 17.46 -7.40 11.05
C LEU A 32 18.17 -6.17 11.65
N SER A 33 17.41 -5.20 12.17
CA SER A 33 17.97 -3.97 12.73
C SER A 33 18.77 -4.20 14.02
N GLU A 34 18.50 -5.29 14.73
CA GLU A 34 19.22 -5.68 15.95
C GLU A 34 20.58 -6.36 15.62
N GLN A 35 20.75 -6.88 14.41
CA GLN A 35 21.93 -7.63 13.96
C GLN A 35 22.97 -6.72 13.29
N ARG A 36 23.61 -5.83 14.07
CA ARG A 36 24.48 -4.74 13.53
C ARG A 36 25.68 -5.18 12.69
N GLU A 37 26.15 -6.41 12.83
CA GLU A 37 27.32 -6.93 12.10
C GLU A 37 26.96 -7.60 10.77
N ARG A 38 25.66 -7.73 10.48
CA ARG A 38 25.19 -8.37 9.25
C ARG A 38 25.12 -7.40 8.08
N THR A 39 25.19 -7.97 6.88
CA THR A 39 25.03 -7.21 5.63
C THR A 39 23.60 -6.71 5.46
N CYS A 40 23.44 -5.54 4.83
CA CYS A 40 22.12 -4.96 4.53
C CYS A 40 21.38 -5.65 3.38
N ALA A 41 21.94 -6.70 2.77
CA ALA A 41 21.39 -7.35 1.58
C ALA A 41 19.93 -7.80 1.76
N ASP A 42 19.56 -8.34 2.92
CA ASP A 42 18.19 -8.77 3.19
C ASP A 42 17.24 -7.58 3.40
N VAL A 43 17.73 -6.49 3.99
CA VAL A 43 16.98 -5.24 4.15
C VAL A 43 16.71 -4.63 2.77
N ASP A 44 17.72 -4.57 1.92
CA ASP A 44 17.62 -4.06 0.55
C ASP A 44 16.64 -4.90 -0.28
N ALA A 45 16.70 -6.23 -0.16
CA ALA A 45 15.77 -7.13 -0.85
C ALA A 45 14.31 -6.94 -0.39
N LEU A 46 14.08 -6.75 0.92
CA LEU A 46 12.75 -6.46 1.46
C LEU A 46 12.22 -5.11 0.96
N ALA A 47 13.05 -4.07 0.99
CA ALA A 47 12.68 -2.75 0.53
C ALA A 47 12.39 -2.73 -0.98
N ALA A 48 13.22 -3.40 -1.79
CA ALA A 48 13.03 -3.50 -3.23
C ALA A 48 11.74 -4.22 -3.61
N ARG A 49 11.40 -5.32 -2.92
CA ARG A 49 10.11 -6.02 -3.13
C ARG A 49 8.93 -5.12 -2.80
N HIS A 50 8.97 -4.44 -1.65
CA HIS A 50 7.90 -3.52 -1.24
C HIS A 50 7.74 -2.35 -2.22
N LEU A 51 8.85 -1.82 -2.75
CA LEU A 51 8.80 -0.78 -3.77
C LEU A 51 8.04 -1.25 -5.02
N VAL A 52 8.30 -2.47 -5.50
CA VAL A 52 7.58 -3.03 -6.66
C VAL A 52 6.08 -3.12 -6.39
N GLU A 53 5.68 -3.59 -5.20
CA GLU A 53 4.27 -3.69 -4.81
C GLU A 53 3.59 -2.31 -4.72
N VAL A 54 4.26 -1.34 -4.09
CA VAL A 54 3.77 0.04 -3.99
C VAL A 54 3.63 0.67 -5.37
N THR A 55 4.64 0.55 -6.24
CA THR A 55 4.59 1.10 -7.60
C THR A 55 3.46 0.48 -8.42
N ARG A 56 3.25 -0.84 -8.31
CA ARG A 56 2.11 -1.52 -8.95
C ARG A 56 0.78 -0.94 -8.45
N LYS A 57 0.60 -0.83 -7.13
CA LYS A 57 -0.62 -0.29 -6.53
C LYS A 57 -0.87 1.16 -6.94
N ILE A 58 0.18 1.98 -7.04
CA ILE A 58 0.08 3.35 -7.55
C ILE A 58 -0.41 3.35 -8.99
N ALA A 59 0.13 2.48 -9.85
CA ALA A 59 -0.30 2.38 -11.24
C ALA A 59 -1.80 2.03 -11.33
N ASP A 60 -2.23 1.03 -10.57
CA ASP A 60 -3.64 0.62 -10.49
C ASP A 60 -4.53 1.78 -9.98
N LEU A 61 -4.14 2.41 -8.88
CA LEU A 61 -4.87 3.54 -8.28
C LEU A 61 -4.85 4.81 -9.13
N THR A 62 -3.88 4.96 -10.03
CA THR A 62 -3.83 6.09 -10.97
C THR A 62 -4.70 5.81 -12.20
N ALA A 63 -4.88 4.55 -12.58
CA ALA A 63 -5.78 4.17 -13.67
C ALA A 63 -7.26 4.25 -13.25
N LEU A 64 -7.57 3.94 -12.00
CA LEU A 64 -8.94 3.86 -11.46
C LEU A 64 -9.75 5.17 -11.59
N PRO A 65 -9.22 6.37 -11.27
CA PRO A 65 -9.95 7.63 -11.43
C PRO A 65 -10.48 7.83 -12.84
N ARG A 66 -9.70 7.49 -13.88
CA ARG A 66 -10.13 7.62 -15.27
C ARG A 66 -11.32 6.71 -15.58
N GLN A 67 -11.30 5.47 -15.11
CA GLN A 67 -12.40 4.52 -15.28
C GLN A 67 -13.67 5.02 -14.56
N LEU A 68 -13.53 5.44 -13.30
CA LEU A 68 -14.64 5.99 -12.51
C LEU A 68 -15.20 7.27 -13.13
N SER A 69 -14.34 8.21 -13.56
CA SER A 69 -14.77 9.44 -14.22
C SER A 69 -15.52 9.16 -15.52
N SER A 70 -15.06 8.20 -16.33
CA SER A 70 -15.76 7.82 -17.57
C SER A 70 -17.16 7.30 -17.26
N ALA A 71 -17.31 6.41 -16.28
CA ALA A 71 -18.61 5.86 -15.89
C ALA A 71 -19.56 6.97 -15.39
N ILE A 72 -19.06 7.89 -14.57
CA ILE A 72 -19.83 9.02 -14.05
C ILE A 72 -20.28 9.96 -15.17
N LEU A 73 -19.39 10.31 -16.11
CA LEU A 73 -19.70 11.21 -17.23
C LEU A 73 -20.78 10.65 -18.18
N THR A 74 -20.89 9.32 -18.26
CA THR A 74 -21.92 8.67 -19.08
C THR A 74 -23.27 8.53 -18.38
N CYS A 75 -23.39 8.89 -17.10
CA CYS A 75 -24.65 8.77 -16.38
C CYS A 75 -25.49 10.04 -16.52
N ASP A 76 -26.67 9.92 -17.13
CA ASP A 76 -27.61 11.03 -17.30
C ASP A 76 -28.56 11.19 -16.09
N GLY A 77 -28.44 10.31 -15.07
CA GLY A 77 -29.36 10.22 -13.94
C GLY A 77 -30.68 9.54 -14.30
N GLY A 78 -31.59 9.39 -13.33
CA GLY A 78 -32.90 8.75 -13.53
C GLY A 78 -33.08 7.45 -12.74
N ALA A 79 -33.75 6.47 -13.32
CA ALA A 79 -34.02 5.20 -12.66
C ALA A 79 -32.75 4.34 -12.54
N ILE A 80 -32.60 3.60 -11.45
CA ILE A 80 -31.47 2.66 -11.25
C ILE A 80 -31.37 1.63 -12.38
N SER A 81 -32.50 1.24 -12.97
CA SER A 81 -32.56 0.35 -14.12
C SER A 81 -31.88 0.88 -15.39
N GLU A 82 -31.57 2.18 -15.45
CA GLU A 82 -30.92 2.87 -16.57
C GLU A 82 -29.55 3.45 -16.17
N CYS A 83 -29.04 3.07 -14.99
CA CYS A 83 -27.82 3.65 -14.44
C CYS A 83 -26.56 3.10 -15.13
N ARG A 84 -26.00 3.88 -16.05
CA ARG A 84 -24.76 3.54 -16.77
C ARG A 84 -23.53 3.33 -15.88
N ILE A 85 -23.52 3.86 -14.66
CA ILE A 85 -22.46 3.59 -13.67
C ILE A 85 -22.50 2.13 -13.23
N LEU A 86 -23.69 1.61 -12.90
CA LEU A 86 -23.84 0.22 -12.45
C LEU A 86 -23.54 -0.76 -13.59
N GLU A 87 -23.94 -0.44 -14.82
CA GLU A 87 -23.58 -1.23 -16.01
C GLU A 87 -22.05 -1.28 -16.21
N ALA A 88 -21.36 -0.13 -16.10
CA ALA A 88 -19.91 -0.06 -16.25
C ALA A 88 -19.16 -0.84 -15.15
N PHE A 89 -19.68 -0.89 -13.92
CA PHE A 89 -19.08 -1.65 -12.82
C PHE A 89 -19.34 -3.15 -12.94
N ALA A 90 -20.46 -3.57 -13.53
CA ALA A 90 -20.78 -4.98 -13.77
C ALA A 90 -19.97 -5.59 -14.93
N ALA A 91 -19.49 -4.76 -15.86
CA ALA A 91 -18.72 -5.18 -17.04
C ALA A 91 -17.20 -5.19 -16.84
N ALA A 92 -16.69 -4.81 -15.66
CA ALA A 92 -15.26 -4.80 -15.37
C ALA A 92 -14.81 -6.18 -14.84
N ASP A 93 -14.21 -6.99 -15.71
CA ASP A 93 -13.36 -8.15 -15.39
C ASP A 93 -11.87 -7.78 -15.41
#